data_AF-A0A2S2N3Y0-F1
#
_entry.id   AF-A0A2S2N3Y0-F1
#
_cell.length_a   1.000
_cell.length_b   1.000
_cell.length_c   1.000
_cell.angle_alpha   90.00
_cell.angle_beta   90.00
_cell.angle_gamma   90.00
#
_symmetry.space_group_name_H-M   'P 1'
#
loop_
_entity.id
_entity.type
_entity.pdbx_description
1 polymer ?
#
loop_
_entity_poly.entity_id
_entity_poly.type
_entity_poly.pdbx_seq_one_letter_code
_entity_poly.pdbx_strand_id
1 'polypeptide(L)'
;QALAIRTSSLAEAENMADLIDGYCRLQGGAETSLLVRPRKDREKRLSLPQIPALNLGERLSTLSHSLSGDSDIYAEILDESSRPRSGAQNFGICRDAVALGRILGEGFFGEVYQGIYTTPNGERVDVAVKTCKEDCSPENREKFLSEAVLMKKLDHPHIVKLIGIAEDEPTWIVMELYPYGELGQYLEQNRRVLAVPTLVLYALQVAKAMAYLEALSCVHRDIAARNVLVASPECVKLG
;
A
#
# COMPACT_ATOMS: atom_id res chain seq x y z
N GLN A 1 46.70 3.47 -35.76
CA GLN A 1 46.71 1.99 -35.81
C GLN A 1 45.33 1.51 -35.42
N ALA A 2 44.67 0.65 -36.22
CA ALA A 2 43.33 0.18 -35.90
C ALA A 2 43.40 -0.87 -34.77
N LEU A 3 42.70 -0.63 -33.67
CA LEU A 3 42.57 -1.58 -32.57
C LEU A 3 41.32 -2.44 -32.82
N ALA A 4 41.48 -3.76 -32.82
CA ALA A 4 40.36 -4.70 -32.97
C ALA A 4 40.23 -5.53 -31.68
N ILE A 5 39.02 -5.56 -31.12
CA ILE A 5 38.70 -6.30 -29.89
C ILE A 5 37.72 -7.42 -30.25
N ARG A 6 37.98 -8.63 -29.76
CA ARG A 6 37.08 -9.79 -29.92
C ARG A 6 36.29 -10.01 -28.64
N THR A 7 34.99 -10.26 -28.77
CA THR A 7 34.04 -10.41 -27.65
C THR A 7 33.33 -11.75 -27.76
N SER A 8 32.74 -12.24 -26.66
CA SER A 8 32.02 -13.51 -26.66
C SER A 8 30.58 -13.37 -27.15
N SER A 9 30.03 -12.14 -27.13
CA SER A 9 28.69 -11.82 -27.63
C SER A 9 28.58 -10.39 -28.19
N LEU A 10 27.50 -10.14 -28.94
CA LEU A 10 27.18 -8.80 -29.46
C LEU A 10 26.89 -7.80 -28.33
N ALA A 11 26.16 -8.22 -27.30
CA ALA A 11 25.84 -7.38 -26.15
C ALA A 11 27.10 -6.91 -25.41
N GLU A 12 28.10 -7.79 -25.26
CA GLU A 12 29.40 -7.40 -24.71
C GLU A 12 30.16 -6.43 -25.61
N ALA A 13 30.07 -6.58 -26.94
CA ALA A 13 30.67 -5.65 -27.88
C ALA A 13 30.02 -4.26 -27.80
N GLU A 14 28.69 -4.20 -27.70
CA GLU A 14 27.94 -2.94 -27.54
C GLU A 14 28.31 -2.25 -26.23
N ASN A 15 28.32 -2.99 -25.10
CA ASN A 15 28.71 -2.46 -23.80
C ASN A 15 30.14 -1.90 -23.80
N MET A 16 31.09 -2.59 -24.44
CA MET A 16 32.47 -2.10 -24.54
C MET A 16 32.59 -0.88 -25.46
N ALA A 17 31.81 -0.84 -26.55
CA ALA A 17 31.77 0.31 -27.44
C ALA A 17 31.20 1.54 -26.73
N ASP A 18 30.10 1.40 -25.98
CA ASP A 18 29.49 2.48 -25.19
C ASP A 18 30.43 2.96 -24.06
N LEU A 19 31.15 2.06 -23.41
CA LEU A 19 32.12 2.40 -22.37
C LEU A 19 33.28 3.25 -22.93
N ILE A 20 33.86 2.83 -24.06
CA ILE A 20 34.94 3.56 -24.73
C ILE A 20 34.43 4.92 -25.22
N ASP A 21 33.24 4.96 -25.84
CA ASP A 21 32.59 6.18 -26.31
C ASP A 21 32.35 7.17 -25.16
N GLY A 22 31.82 6.68 -24.03
CA GLY A 22 31.63 7.47 -22.82
C GLY A 22 32.92 8.05 -22.27
N TYR A 23 33.98 7.25 -22.18
CA TYR A 23 35.28 7.71 -21.68
C TYR A 23 35.90 8.77 -22.61
N CYS A 24 35.84 8.57 -23.93
CA CYS A 24 36.33 9.52 -24.91
C CYS A 24 35.57 10.86 -24.86
N ARG A 25 34.24 10.84 -24.67
CA ARG A 25 33.45 12.07 -24.48
C ARG A 25 33.86 12.82 -23.21
N LEU A 26 34.02 12.10 -22.10
CA LEU A 26 34.41 12.67 -20.81
C LEU A 26 35.81 13.31 -20.85
N GLN A 27 36.78 12.65 -21.48
CA GLN A 27 38.16 13.15 -21.52
C GLN A 27 38.41 14.19 -22.64
N GLY A 28 37.68 14.07 -23.75
CA GLY A 28 37.84 14.92 -24.93
C GLY A 28 36.91 16.14 -24.98
N GLY A 29 35.95 16.26 -24.06
CA GLY A 29 34.98 17.36 -24.04
C GLY A 29 33.98 17.36 -25.19
N ALA A 30 33.87 16.26 -25.93
CA ALA A 30 32.92 16.10 -27.02
C ALA A 30 31.54 15.70 -26.48
N GLU A 31 30.50 16.44 -26.85
CA GLU A 31 29.12 16.12 -26.41
C GLU A 31 28.42 15.06 -27.27
N THR A 32 29.01 14.66 -28.40
CA THR A 32 28.40 13.73 -29.35
C THR A 32 29.08 12.36 -29.33
N SER A 33 28.29 11.30 -29.56
CA SER A 33 28.80 9.93 -29.66
C SER A 33 29.70 9.75 -30.88
N LEU A 34 30.81 9.06 -30.68
CA LEU A 34 31.79 8.63 -31.67
C LEU A 34 31.40 7.29 -32.33
N LEU A 35 30.32 6.64 -31.85
CA LEU A 35 29.84 5.38 -32.40
C LEU A 35 29.17 5.59 -33.76
N VAL A 36 29.78 5.07 -34.80
CA VAL A 36 29.21 5.03 -36.15
C VAL A 36 28.20 3.89 -36.23
N ARG A 37 26.92 4.21 -35.98
CA ARG A 37 25.83 3.26 -36.23
C ARG A 37 25.49 3.28 -37.73
N PRO A 38 25.41 2.13 -38.42
CA PRO A 38 24.99 2.12 -39.82
C PRO A 38 23.60 2.76 -39.90
N ARG A 39 23.44 3.77 -40.76
CA ARG A 39 22.14 4.38 -41.05
C ARG A 39 21.27 3.32 -41.69
N LYS A 40 20.52 2.58 -40.87
CA LYS A 40 19.41 1.78 -41.34
C LYS A 40 18.30 2.76 -41.70
N ASP A 41 17.99 2.83 -42.98
CA ASP A 41 16.86 3.58 -43.54
C ASP A 41 15.65 3.49 -42.63
N ARG A 42 15.11 4.66 -42.26
CA ARG A 42 13.69 5.06 -42.11
C ARG A 42 12.63 4.00 -41.73
N GLU A 43 12.99 2.90 -41.09
CA GLU A 43 12.06 1.98 -40.48
C GLU A 43 11.74 2.54 -39.10
N LYS A 44 10.49 3.00 -38.99
CA LYS A 44 9.73 3.28 -37.77
C LYS A 44 10.56 2.98 -36.53
N ARG A 45 10.97 4.04 -35.81
CA ARG A 45 11.26 3.96 -34.37
C ARG A 45 10.31 2.91 -33.81
N LEU A 46 10.85 1.74 -33.45
CA LEU A 46 10.09 0.71 -32.77
C LEU A 46 9.60 1.42 -31.52
N SER A 47 8.35 1.85 -31.60
CA SER A 47 7.66 2.50 -30.51
C SER A 47 7.84 1.59 -29.31
N LEU A 48 8.31 2.16 -28.21
CA LEU A 48 8.19 1.51 -26.90
C LEU A 48 6.75 0.97 -26.78
N PRO A 49 6.57 -0.23 -26.22
CA PRO A 49 5.23 -0.81 -26.06
C PRO A 49 4.33 0.24 -25.39
N GLN A 50 3.15 0.47 -25.96
CA GLN A 50 2.22 1.45 -25.41
C GLN A 50 1.83 1.03 -23.99
N ILE A 51 2.17 1.87 -23.03
CA ILE A 51 1.68 1.76 -21.65
C ILE A 51 0.17 1.99 -21.72
N PRO A 52 -0.67 1.14 -21.09
CA PRO A 52 -2.11 1.35 -21.07
C PRO A 52 -2.44 2.74 -20.50
N ALA A 53 -3.00 3.60 -21.33
CA ALA A 53 -3.51 4.88 -20.88
C ALA A 53 -4.76 4.64 -20.02
N LEU A 54 -4.60 4.73 -18.70
CA LEU A 54 -5.73 4.98 -17.82
C LEU A 54 -6.30 6.35 -18.22
N ASN A 55 -7.59 6.39 -18.55
CA ASN A 55 -8.30 7.59 -19.00
C ASN A 55 -8.16 8.75 -17.99
N LEU A 56 -7.14 9.58 -18.18
CA LEU A 56 -6.96 10.85 -17.47
C LEU A 56 -7.49 11.98 -18.34
N GLY A 57 -8.79 11.92 -18.67
CA GLY A 57 -9.45 12.81 -19.62
C GLY A 57 -9.78 14.21 -19.10
N GLU A 58 -9.58 14.52 -17.81
CA GLU A 58 -10.16 15.74 -17.21
C GLU A 58 -9.17 16.70 -16.54
N ARG A 59 -7.84 16.55 -16.73
CA ARG A 59 -6.86 17.53 -16.18
C ARG A 59 -5.95 18.22 -17.18
N LEU A 60 -6.18 18.07 -18.49
CA LEU A 60 -5.32 18.65 -19.54
C LEU A 60 -5.75 20.04 -20.04
N SER A 61 -6.79 20.67 -19.48
CA SER A 61 -7.26 21.99 -19.94
C SER A 61 -6.50 23.19 -19.38
N THR A 62 -5.65 23.02 -18.36
CA THR A 62 -4.93 24.13 -17.69
C THR A 62 -3.46 24.30 -18.09
N LEU A 63 -2.91 23.45 -18.96
CA LEU A 63 -1.49 23.51 -19.35
C LEU A 63 -1.25 23.91 -20.82
N SER A 64 -2.30 24.28 -21.57
CA SER A 64 -2.18 24.63 -23.00
C SER A 64 -1.61 26.02 -23.28
N HIS A 65 -1.11 26.75 -22.29
CA HIS A 65 -0.43 28.03 -22.52
C HIS A 65 1.00 27.97 -22.00
N SER A 66 1.89 27.38 -22.81
CA SER A 66 3.24 27.87 -23.14
C SER A 66 4.11 26.71 -23.65
N LEU A 67 3.86 26.25 -24.88
CA LEU A 67 4.85 25.49 -25.65
C LEU A 67 5.58 26.45 -26.59
N SER A 68 6.84 26.73 -26.29
CA SER A 68 7.83 27.13 -27.28
C SER A 68 9.17 26.51 -26.88
N GLY A 69 9.58 25.45 -27.57
CA GLY A 69 10.88 24.82 -27.38
C GLY A 69 10.83 23.30 -27.28
N ASP A 70 10.76 22.66 -28.44
CA ASP A 70 11.09 21.26 -28.79
C ASP A 70 11.97 20.46 -27.79
N SER A 71 11.37 19.91 -26.73
CA SER A 71 12.07 19.10 -25.72
C SER A 71 11.16 17.98 -25.20
N ASP A 72 11.09 16.87 -25.94
CA ASP A 72 10.48 15.60 -25.50
C ASP A 72 11.35 14.82 -24.47
N ILE A 73 12.19 15.52 -23.70
CA ILE A 73 13.13 14.95 -22.72
C ILE A 73 12.76 15.37 -21.30
N TYR A 74 11.47 15.57 -21.03
CA TYR A 74 11.02 15.79 -19.67
C TYR A 74 10.72 14.43 -19.02
N ALA A 75 11.61 13.99 -18.12
CA ALA A 75 11.37 12.84 -17.25
C ALA A 75 11.12 13.35 -15.84
N GLU A 76 9.88 13.25 -15.36
CA GLU A 76 9.57 13.51 -13.95
C GLU A 76 10.25 12.46 -13.08
N ILE A 77 11.00 12.91 -12.06
CA ILE A 77 11.48 12.02 -10.99
C ILE A 77 10.29 11.79 -10.07
N LEU A 78 9.56 10.70 -10.31
CA LEU A 78 8.47 10.26 -9.46
C LEU A 78 9.00 9.94 -8.05
N ASP A 79 8.35 10.50 -7.04
CA ASP A 79 8.69 10.30 -5.63
C ASP A 79 8.60 8.79 -5.27
N GLU A 80 9.48 8.31 -4.38
CA GLU A 80 9.68 6.87 -4.06
C GLU A 80 8.41 6.13 -3.60
N SER A 81 7.33 6.86 -3.29
CA SER A 81 5.99 6.34 -2.97
C SER A 81 5.27 5.68 -4.15
N SER A 82 5.75 5.87 -5.38
CA SER A 82 5.06 5.45 -6.61
C SER A 82 5.76 4.35 -7.41
N ARG A 83 6.89 3.81 -6.92
CA ARG A 83 7.51 2.62 -7.52
C ARG A 83 6.61 1.41 -7.27
N PRO A 84 6.15 0.68 -8.30
CA PRO A 84 5.43 -0.57 -8.09
C PRO A 84 6.43 -1.60 -7.57
N ARG A 85 6.54 -1.70 -6.25
CA ARG A 85 7.04 -2.91 -5.60
C ARG A 85 6.14 -4.03 -6.08
N SER A 86 6.73 -5.07 -6.68
CA SER A 86 6.01 -6.25 -7.16
C SER A 86 5.02 -6.71 -6.08
N GLY A 87 3.72 -6.54 -6.36
CA GLY A 87 2.63 -6.86 -5.42
C GLY A 87 2.13 -5.73 -4.51
N ALA A 88 2.24 -4.45 -4.89
CA ALA A 88 1.63 -3.33 -4.15
C ALA A 88 0.13 -3.56 -3.94
N GLN A 89 -0.25 -4.01 -2.74
CA GLN A 89 -1.65 -4.06 -2.32
C GLN A 89 -2.17 -2.63 -2.28
N ASN A 90 -3.01 -2.27 -3.24
CA ASN A 90 -3.72 -1.00 -3.21
C ASN A 90 -4.82 -1.11 -2.14
N PHE A 91 -4.64 -0.43 -1.02
CA PHE A 91 -5.62 -0.39 0.07
C PHE A 91 -6.69 0.69 -0.14
N GLY A 92 -6.60 1.52 -1.18
CA GLY A 92 -7.63 2.50 -1.49
C GLY A 92 -8.92 1.81 -1.95
N ILE A 93 -10.04 2.11 -1.29
CA ILE A 93 -11.36 1.61 -1.68
C ILE A 93 -12.32 2.78 -1.91
N CYS A 94 -13.22 2.61 -2.88
CA CYS A 94 -14.29 3.58 -3.12
C CYS A 94 -15.29 3.53 -1.96
N ARG A 95 -15.65 4.70 -1.43
CA ARG A 95 -16.60 4.79 -0.32
C ARG A 95 -17.96 4.21 -0.64
N ASP A 96 -18.45 4.41 -1.87
CA ASP A 96 -19.75 3.93 -2.33
C ASP A 96 -19.83 2.40 -2.37
N ALA A 97 -18.69 1.71 -2.35
CA ALA A 97 -18.63 0.26 -2.24
C ALA A 97 -18.88 -0.24 -0.80
N VAL A 98 -18.95 0.65 0.19
CA VAL A 98 -19.13 0.33 1.61
C VAL A 98 -20.47 0.87 2.10
N ALA A 99 -21.39 -0.03 2.46
CA ALA A 99 -22.63 0.33 3.11
C ALA A 99 -22.47 0.30 4.63
N LEU A 100 -22.72 1.42 5.31
CA LEU A 100 -22.73 1.48 6.77
C LEU A 100 -24.01 0.88 7.35
N GLY A 101 -23.87 0.18 8.47
CA GLY A 101 -24.94 -0.40 9.28
C GLY A 101 -25.01 0.23 10.66
N ARG A 102 -25.25 -0.60 11.69
CA ARG A 102 -25.35 -0.14 13.08
C ARG A 102 -23.99 0.23 13.66
N ILE A 103 -24.00 1.07 14.69
CA ILE A 103 -22.81 1.35 15.51
C ILE A 103 -22.47 0.10 16.35
N LEU A 104 -21.19 -0.25 16.37
CA LEU A 104 -20.60 -1.32 17.18
C LEU A 104 -19.96 -0.78 18.46
N GLY A 105 -19.42 0.44 18.41
CA GLY A 105 -18.81 1.09 19.56
C GLY A 105 -18.30 2.49 19.24
N GLU A 106 -17.80 3.18 20.26
CA GLU A 106 -17.17 4.48 20.13
C GLU A 106 -15.69 4.36 20.51
N GLY A 107 -14.81 4.82 19.63
CA GLY A 107 -13.38 4.91 19.86
C GLY A 107 -12.91 6.36 20.05
N PHE A 108 -11.61 6.53 20.27
CA PHE A 108 -11.01 7.84 20.51
C PHE A 108 -11.24 8.83 19.35
N PHE A 109 -11.17 8.36 18.11
CA PHE A 109 -11.26 9.21 16.91
C PHE A 109 -12.69 9.40 16.40
N GLY A 110 -13.63 8.55 16.82
CA GLY A 110 -14.93 8.42 16.19
C GLY A 110 -15.58 7.07 16.46
N GLU A 111 -16.67 6.83 15.77
CA GLU A 111 -17.47 5.62 15.95
C GLU A 111 -16.93 4.48 15.08
N VAL A 112 -17.19 3.25 15.54
CA VAL A 112 -16.97 2.04 14.76
C VAL A 112 -18.32 1.50 14.35
N TYR A 113 -18.54 1.38 13.05
CA TYR A 113 -19.76 0.87 12.46
C TYR A 113 -19.56 -0.57 11.98
N GLN A 114 -20.63 -1.36 12.03
CA GLN A 114 -20.74 -2.51 11.15
C GLN A 114 -20.95 -1.98 9.73
N GLY A 115 -20.38 -2.65 8.73
CA GLY A 115 -20.65 -2.36 7.34
C GLY A 115 -20.60 -3.60 6.45
N ILE A 116 -20.97 -3.40 5.20
CA ILE A 116 -20.83 -4.40 4.14
C ILE A 116 -19.99 -3.77 3.02
N TYR A 117 -18.83 -4.36 2.75
CA TYR A 117 -17.97 -3.97 1.64
C TYR A 117 -18.27 -4.86 0.43
N THR A 118 -18.53 -4.24 -0.72
CA THR A 118 -18.66 -4.93 -2.00
C THR A 118 -17.32 -4.86 -2.73
N THR A 119 -16.63 -5.99 -2.84
CA THR A 119 -15.34 -6.08 -3.54
C THR A 119 -15.49 -5.78 -5.03
N PRO A 120 -14.40 -5.47 -5.76
CA PRO A 120 -14.45 -5.27 -7.21
C PRO A 120 -15.01 -6.46 -8.00
N ASN A 121 -14.94 -7.66 -7.42
CA ASN A 121 -15.47 -8.89 -8.02
C ASN A 121 -16.97 -9.11 -7.71
N GLY A 122 -17.60 -8.19 -6.96
CA GLY A 122 -19.00 -8.26 -6.56
C GLY A 122 -19.29 -9.09 -5.30
N GLU A 123 -18.25 -9.65 -4.65
CA GLU A 123 -18.40 -10.35 -3.37
C GLU A 123 -18.72 -9.36 -2.25
N ARG A 124 -19.66 -9.73 -1.37
CA ARG A 124 -20.05 -8.93 -0.21
C ARG A 124 -19.39 -9.48 1.05
N VAL A 125 -18.65 -8.63 1.74
CA VAL A 125 -17.87 -8.97 2.93
C VAL A 125 -18.36 -8.13 4.10
N ASP A 126 -18.62 -8.76 5.24
CA ASP A 126 -18.92 -8.05 6.48
C ASP A 126 -17.65 -7.38 7.03
N VAL A 127 -17.75 -6.09 7.34
CA VAL A 127 -16.60 -5.25 7.72
C VAL A 127 -16.89 -4.40 8.96
N ALA A 128 -15.83 -4.01 9.65
CA ALA A 128 -15.87 -2.96 10.66
C ALA A 128 -15.33 -1.67 10.03
N VAL A 129 -16.05 -0.56 10.19
CA VAL A 129 -15.70 0.74 9.60
C VAL A 129 -15.46 1.74 10.72
N LYS A 130 -14.20 2.10 10.93
CA LYS A 130 -13.81 3.16 11.88
C LYS A 130 -13.90 4.50 11.17
N THR A 131 -14.63 5.44 11.75
CA THR A 131 -14.77 6.80 11.22
C THR A 131 -13.94 7.79 12.03
N CYS A 132 -13.56 8.89 11.39
CA CYS A 132 -13.00 10.05 12.06
C CYS A 132 -14.08 11.13 12.16
N LYS A 133 -14.27 11.73 13.34
CA LYS A 133 -15.25 12.82 13.55
C LYS A 133 -14.90 14.03 12.64
N GLU A 134 -15.91 14.72 12.11
CA GLU A 134 -15.70 15.88 11.22
C GLU A 134 -14.93 17.01 11.91
N ASP A 135 -15.16 17.21 13.21
CA ASP A 135 -14.51 18.25 14.02
C ASP A 135 -13.14 17.83 14.60
N CYS A 136 -12.55 16.77 14.05
CA CYS A 136 -11.29 16.23 14.55
C CYS A 136 -10.12 17.19 14.29
N SER A 137 -9.25 17.40 15.29
CA SER A 137 -8.05 18.20 15.09
C SER A 137 -7.14 17.57 14.03
N PRO A 138 -6.33 18.38 13.31
CA PRO A 138 -5.40 17.86 12.30
C PRO A 138 -4.45 16.79 12.87
N GLU A 139 -4.00 16.98 14.11
CA GLU A 139 -3.13 16.03 14.82
C GLU A 139 -3.83 14.69 15.07
N ASN A 140 -5.10 14.71 15.49
CA ASN A 140 -5.86 13.48 15.71
C ASN A 140 -6.18 12.76 14.40
N ARG A 141 -6.38 13.51 13.31
CA ARG A 141 -6.55 12.94 11.97
C ARG A 141 -5.27 12.27 11.47
N GLU A 142 -4.11 12.89 11.70
CA GLU A 142 -2.81 12.30 11.37
C GLU A 142 -2.60 10.99 12.16
N LYS A 143 -2.92 10.98 13.45
CA LYS A 143 -2.87 9.77 14.28
C LYS A 143 -3.81 8.69 13.74
N PHE A 144 -5.04 9.04 13.37
CA PHE A 144 -6.00 8.12 12.75
C PHE A 144 -5.46 7.49 11.46
N LEU A 145 -4.89 8.29 10.56
CA LEU A 145 -4.26 7.78 9.34
C LEU A 145 -3.01 6.95 9.62
N SER A 146 -2.22 7.32 10.62
CA SER A 146 -1.01 6.58 11.02
C SER A 146 -1.34 5.15 11.49
N GLU A 147 -2.49 4.97 12.13
CA GLU A 147 -3.00 3.65 12.52
C GLU A 147 -3.22 2.79 11.27
N ALA A 148 -3.91 3.32 10.26
CA ALA A 148 -4.13 2.61 9.01
C ALA A 148 -2.81 2.28 8.28
N VAL A 149 -1.85 3.22 8.26
CA VAL A 149 -0.52 3.01 7.65
C VAL A 149 0.27 1.92 8.37
N LEU A 150 0.17 1.83 9.69
CA LEU A 150 0.78 0.75 10.46
C LEU A 150 0.13 -0.58 10.09
N MET A 151 -1.21 -0.65 10.09
CA MET A 151 -1.97 -1.87 9.78
C MET A 151 -1.67 -2.42 8.39
N LYS A 152 -1.38 -1.58 7.39
CA LYS A 152 -0.97 -2.02 6.03
C LYS A 152 0.23 -2.97 6.03
N LYS A 153 1.08 -2.92 7.07
CA LYS A 153 2.30 -3.71 7.19
C LYS A 153 2.13 -4.94 8.08
N LEU A 154 0.96 -5.12 8.71
CA LEU A 154 0.70 -6.21 9.63
C LEU A 154 0.00 -7.34 8.90
N ASP A 155 0.59 -8.53 8.95
CA ASP A 155 -0.04 -9.76 8.46
C ASP A 155 0.24 -10.87 9.46
N HIS A 156 -0.72 -11.10 10.36
CA HIS A 156 -0.61 -12.09 11.42
C HIS A 156 -2.00 -12.65 11.78
N PRO A 157 -2.14 -13.97 12.01
CA PRO A 157 -3.44 -14.61 12.27
C PRO A 157 -4.18 -14.07 13.50
N HIS A 158 -3.45 -13.51 14.47
CA HIS A 158 -4.00 -12.94 15.71
C HIS A 158 -3.88 -11.41 15.77
N ILE A 159 -3.80 -10.73 14.63
CA ILE A 159 -3.92 -9.27 14.54
C ILE A 159 -5.09 -8.93 13.61
N VAL A 160 -5.85 -7.88 13.94
CA VAL A 160 -6.94 -7.38 13.11
C VAL A 160 -6.40 -6.95 11.75
N LYS A 161 -7.05 -7.42 10.68
CA LYS A 161 -6.59 -7.15 9.32
C LYS A 161 -7.28 -5.93 8.72
N LEU A 162 -6.47 -5.05 8.14
CA LEU A 162 -6.95 -3.97 7.29
C LEU A 162 -7.46 -4.53 5.96
N ILE A 163 -8.66 -4.14 5.57
CA ILE A 163 -9.22 -4.42 4.24
C ILE A 163 -8.92 -3.25 3.31
N GLY A 164 -9.15 -2.01 3.76
CA GLY A 164 -8.92 -0.84 2.94
C GLY A 164 -9.17 0.48 3.66
N ILE A 165 -8.92 1.57 2.95
CA ILE A 165 -9.09 2.95 3.39
C ILE A 165 -9.92 3.66 2.33
N ALA A 166 -11.05 4.25 2.74
CA ALA A 166 -11.78 5.19 1.92
C ALA A 166 -11.28 6.59 2.25
N GLU A 167 -10.53 7.20 1.32
CA GLU A 167 -9.82 8.46 1.56
C GLU A 167 -10.76 9.69 1.51
N ASP A 168 -11.93 9.55 0.89
CA ASP A 168 -12.98 10.58 0.82
C ASP A 168 -13.40 11.07 2.21
N GLU A 169 -13.71 12.36 2.34
CA GLU A 169 -14.11 12.95 3.62
C GLU A 169 -15.55 12.60 4.03
N PRO A 170 -15.81 12.15 5.27
CA PRO A 170 -14.83 11.81 6.30
C PRO A 170 -14.07 10.49 6.04
N THR A 171 -12.75 10.46 6.22
CA THR A 171 -11.96 9.23 5.94
C THR A 171 -12.44 8.03 6.76
N TRP A 172 -12.51 6.85 6.12
CA TRP A 172 -12.87 5.58 6.76
C TRP A 172 -11.71 4.57 6.72
N ILE A 173 -11.51 3.86 7.83
CA ILE A 173 -10.64 2.68 7.91
C ILE A 173 -11.54 1.44 7.96
N VAL A 174 -11.41 0.57 6.96
CA VAL A 174 -12.24 -0.63 6.81
C VAL A 174 -11.42 -1.86 7.14
N MET A 175 -11.92 -2.64 8.10
CA MET A 175 -11.23 -3.78 8.71
C MET A 175 -12.13 -5.02 8.70
N GLU A 176 -11.53 -6.19 8.93
CA GLU A 176 -12.30 -7.42 9.18
C GLU A 176 -13.26 -7.23 10.38
N LEU A 177 -14.51 -7.67 10.21
CA LEU A 177 -15.48 -7.72 11.30
C LEU A 177 -15.35 -9.02 12.09
N TYR A 178 -15.32 -8.93 13.42
CA TYR A 178 -15.34 -10.10 14.30
C TYR A 178 -16.68 -10.23 15.04
N PRO A 179 -17.45 -11.31 14.80
CA PRO A 179 -18.87 -11.37 15.18
C PRO A 179 -19.11 -11.49 16.68
N TYR A 180 -18.11 -11.92 17.46
CA TYR A 180 -18.23 -12.07 18.91
C TYR A 180 -17.76 -10.83 19.69
N GLY A 181 -17.30 -9.79 18.98
CA GLY A 181 -16.98 -8.49 19.57
C GLY A 181 -15.78 -8.51 20.51
N GLU A 182 -15.81 -7.62 21.50
CA GLU A 182 -14.75 -7.39 22.48
C GLU A 182 -14.57 -8.58 23.43
N LEU A 183 -13.30 -8.97 23.67
CA LEU A 183 -12.96 -10.06 24.59
C LEU A 183 -13.45 -9.78 26.01
N GLY A 184 -13.34 -8.55 26.52
CA GLY A 184 -13.81 -8.20 27.86
C GLY A 184 -15.29 -8.54 28.07
N GLN A 185 -16.15 -8.07 27.16
CA GLN A 185 -17.58 -8.37 27.17
C GLN A 185 -17.86 -9.87 26.95
N TYR A 186 -17.14 -10.51 26.03
CA TYR A 186 -17.28 -11.94 25.75
C TYR A 186 -16.95 -12.82 26.97
N LEU A 187 -15.89 -12.49 27.71
CA LEU A 187 -15.50 -13.20 28.92
C LEU A 187 -16.59 -13.10 30.01
N GLU A 188 -17.18 -11.92 30.20
CA GLU A 188 -18.24 -11.74 31.21
C GLU A 188 -19.50 -12.52 30.84
N GLN A 189 -19.93 -12.46 29.58
CA GLN A 189 -21.11 -13.18 29.09
C GLN A 189 -20.94 -14.70 29.17
N ASN A 190 -19.73 -15.22 28.98
CA ASN A 190 -19.45 -16.65 28.89
C ASN A 190 -18.72 -17.21 30.12
N ARG A 191 -18.63 -16.44 31.22
CA ARG A 191 -17.86 -16.77 32.42
C ARG A 191 -18.14 -18.16 33.00
N ARG A 192 -19.37 -18.66 32.86
CA ARG A 192 -19.79 -19.98 33.39
C ARG A 192 -19.43 -21.14 32.47
N VAL A 193 -19.15 -20.89 31.20
CA VAL A 193 -18.95 -21.90 30.16
C VAL A 193 -17.47 -22.00 29.75
N LEU A 194 -16.73 -20.88 29.83
CA LEU A 194 -15.32 -20.85 29.45
C LEU A 194 -14.45 -21.65 30.41
N ALA A 195 -13.79 -22.66 29.84
CA ALA A 195 -12.82 -23.47 30.57
C ALA A 195 -11.46 -22.78 30.62
N VAL A 196 -10.67 -23.08 31.66
CA VAL A 196 -9.31 -22.55 31.84
C VAL A 196 -8.41 -22.77 30.60
N PRO A 197 -8.43 -23.92 29.90
CA PRO A 197 -7.63 -24.10 28.68
C PRO A 197 -7.92 -23.06 27.59
N THR A 198 -9.18 -22.63 27.43
CA THR A 198 -9.56 -21.59 26.46
C THR A 198 -8.98 -20.24 26.85
N LEU A 199 -8.97 -19.90 28.14
CA LEU A 199 -8.36 -18.65 28.63
C LEU A 199 -6.85 -18.63 28.39
N VAL A 200 -6.17 -19.77 28.62
CA VAL A 200 -4.74 -19.94 28.32
C VAL A 200 -4.49 -19.82 26.81
N LEU A 201 -5.36 -20.40 25.97
CA LEU A 201 -5.28 -20.27 24.52
C LEU A 201 -5.35 -18.80 24.08
N TYR A 202 -6.29 -18.02 24.60
CA TYR A 202 -6.41 -16.60 24.27
C TYR A 202 -5.15 -15.82 24.67
N ALA A 203 -4.61 -16.06 25.87
CA ALA A 203 -3.37 -15.44 26.31
C ALA A 203 -2.18 -15.79 25.39
N LEU A 204 -2.08 -17.05 24.97
CA LEU A 204 -1.06 -17.51 24.02
C LEU A 204 -1.18 -16.83 22.65
N GLN A 205 -2.40 -16.65 22.14
CA GLN A 205 -2.64 -16.00 20.85
C GLN A 205 -2.27 -14.51 20.87
N VAL A 206 -2.63 -13.81 21.94
CA VAL A 206 -2.19 -12.42 22.16
C VAL A 206 -0.66 -12.33 22.31
N ALA A 207 -0.04 -13.26 23.02
CA ALA A 207 1.42 -13.31 23.16
C ALA A 207 2.12 -13.52 21.80
N LYS A 208 1.58 -14.37 20.92
CA LYS A 208 2.09 -14.55 19.54
C LYS A 208 1.98 -13.25 18.72
N ALA A 209 0.86 -12.56 18.81
CA ALA A 209 0.69 -11.25 18.16
C ALA A 209 1.71 -10.23 18.67
N MET A 210 1.95 -10.18 19.98
CA MET A 210 2.96 -9.29 20.56
C MET A 210 4.39 -9.62 20.16
N ALA A 211 4.75 -10.91 20.08
CA ALA A 211 6.04 -11.35 19.58
C ALA A 211 6.25 -10.94 18.10
N TYR A 212 5.18 -11.01 17.29
CA TYR A 212 5.21 -10.49 15.92
C TYR A 212 5.44 -8.97 15.88
N LEU A 213 4.74 -8.19 16.71
CA LEU A 213 4.93 -6.75 16.80
C LEU A 213 6.35 -6.37 17.27
N GLU A 214 6.90 -7.11 18.24
CA GLU A 214 8.28 -6.95 18.71
C GLU A 214 9.28 -7.14 17.58
N ALA A 215 9.13 -8.19 16.77
CA ALA A 215 10.00 -8.45 15.62
C ALA A 215 9.99 -7.30 14.59
N LEU A 216 8.89 -6.54 14.53
CA LEU A 216 8.76 -5.33 13.70
C LEU A 216 9.17 -4.05 14.41
N SER A 217 9.71 -4.12 15.63
CA SER A 217 10.01 -2.96 16.49
C SER A 217 8.78 -2.05 16.70
N CYS A 218 7.59 -2.64 16.74
CA CYS A 218 6.33 -1.94 16.92
C CYS A 218 5.84 -2.05 18.37
N VAL A 219 5.64 -0.90 19.03
CA VAL A 219 5.11 -0.85 20.39
C VAL A 219 3.61 -0.55 20.34
N HIS A 220 2.77 -1.48 20.79
CA HIS A 220 1.30 -1.31 20.78
C HIS A 220 0.81 -0.21 21.74
N ARG A 221 1.43 -0.08 22.93
CA ARG A 221 1.12 0.92 23.97
C ARG A 221 -0.25 0.83 24.67
N ASP A 222 -1.17 0.01 24.20
CA ASP A 222 -2.50 -0.13 24.82
C ASP A 222 -3.03 -1.57 24.81
N ILE A 223 -2.25 -2.49 25.39
CA ILE A 223 -2.65 -3.88 25.49
C ILE A 223 -3.67 -4.02 26.63
N ALA A 224 -4.93 -4.25 26.26
CA ALA A 224 -6.03 -4.47 27.20
C ALA A 224 -7.10 -5.35 26.56
N ALA A 225 -7.91 -6.03 27.38
CA ALA A 225 -8.99 -6.90 26.88
C ALA A 225 -10.00 -6.17 25.98
N ARG A 226 -10.14 -4.85 26.15
CA ARG A 226 -10.98 -4.00 25.28
C ARG A 226 -10.47 -3.82 23.86
N ASN A 227 -9.18 -4.04 23.64
CA ASN A 227 -8.52 -3.98 22.33
C ASN A 227 -8.25 -5.39 21.78
N VAL A 228 -8.90 -6.41 22.33
CA VAL A 228 -8.83 -7.79 21.81
C VAL A 228 -10.23 -8.17 21.35
N LEU A 229 -10.34 -8.68 20.13
CA LEU A 229 -11.59 -9.08 19.50
C LEU A 229 -11.64 -10.61 19.37
N VAL A 230 -12.83 -11.18 19.53
CA VAL A 230 -13.06 -12.62 19.44
C VAL A 230 -13.52 -12.96 18.02
N ALA A 231 -12.67 -13.63 17.26
CA ALA A 231 -12.96 -14.06 15.89
C ALA A 231 -13.80 -15.34 15.86
N SER A 232 -13.50 -16.27 16.78
CA SER A 232 -14.24 -17.51 17.01
C SER A 232 -14.05 -17.98 18.45
N PRO A 233 -14.80 -18.98 18.95
CA PRO A 233 -14.61 -19.53 20.30
C PRO A 233 -13.20 -20.07 20.60
N GLU A 234 -12.35 -20.23 19.59
CA GLU A 234 -10.97 -20.70 19.72
C GLU A 234 -9.94 -19.70 19.15
N CYS A 235 -10.36 -18.49 18.76
CA CYS A 235 -9.48 -17.52 18.11
C CYS A 235 -9.78 -16.07 18.53
N VAL A 236 -8.76 -15.38 19.03
CA VAL A 236 -8.77 -13.94 19.30
C VAL A 236 -7.78 -13.20 18.41
N LYS A 237 -8.07 -11.91 18.19
CA LYS A 237 -7.26 -10.98 17.41
C LYS A 237 -6.98 -9.72 18.22
N LEU A 238 -5.73 -9.28 18.21
CA LEU A 238 -5.30 -8.01 18.78
C LEU A 238 -5.63 -6.87 17.80
N GLY A 239 -6.32 -5.84 18.29
CA GLY A 239 -6.69 -4.64 17.55
C GLY A 239 -5.53 -3.70 17.26
#